data_AF-R2Y564-F1
#
_entry.id   AF-R2Y564-F1
#
_cell.length_a   1.000
_cell.length_b   1.000
_cell.length_c   1.000
_cell.angle_alpha   90.00
_cell.angle_beta   90.00
_cell.angle_gamma   90.00
#
_symmetry.space_group_name_H-M   'P 1'
#
loop_
_entity.id
_entity.type
_entity.pdbx_description
1 polymer ?
#
loop_
_entity_poly.entity_id
_entity_poly.type
_entity_poly.pdbx_seq_one_letter_code
_entity_poly.pdbx_strand_id
1 'polypeptide(L)'
;MSLIEELKNTNDKSFELWFERWYEKNDFPTVFKKSAQQGYSGYIIELRRTTPLPESDEYLNRRLRDPRTVIKLKEKLPGISVAFIKERKTGLMGLKYTTEKLEFSWK
;
A
#
# COMPACT_ATOMS: atom_id res chain seq x y z
N MET A 1 -8.87 -31.15 -7.62
CA MET A 1 -7.94 -30.17 -7.05
C MET A 1 -7.44 -30.73 -5.73
N SER A 2 -6.19 -30.44 -5.38
CA SER A 2 -5.64 -30.75 -4.05
C SER A 2 -6.04 -29.65 -3.04
N LEU A 3 -6.04 -29.97 -1.74
CA LEU A 3 -6.27 -28.99 -0.66
C LEU A 3 -5.33 -27.78 -0.78
N ILE A 4 -4.08 -28.00 -1.20
CA ILE A 4 -3.09 -26.94 -1.41
C ILE A 4 -3.54 -25.98 -2.51
N GLU A 5 -4.10 -26.49 -3.61
CA GLU A 5 -4.63 -25.66 -4.71
C GLU A 5 -5.86 -24.86 -4.26
N GLU A 6 -6.76 -25.47 -3.49
CA GLU A 6 -7.96 -24.81 -2.98
C GLU A 6 -7.62 -23.66 -2.02
N LEU A 7 -6.66 -23.87 -1.11
CA LEU A 7 -6.20 -22.84 -0.18
C LEU A 7 -5.53 -21.68 -0.91
N LYS A 8 -4.69 -21.97 -1.92
CA LYS A 8 -4.08 -20.93 -2.78
C LYS A 8 -5.16 -20.11 -3.49
N ASN A 9 -6.10 -20.78 -4.15
CA ASN A 9 -7.19 -20.13 -4.89
C ASN A 9 -8.06 -19.25 -3.97
N THR A 10 -8.36 -19.73 -2.76
CA THR A 10 -9.13 -18.94 -1.77
C THR A 10 -8.37 -17.70 -1.32
N ASN A 11 -7.07 -17.82 -1.05
CA ASN A 11 -6.23 -16.68 -0.69
C ASN A 11 -6.12 -15.65 -1.82
N ASP A 12 -5.99 -16.10 -3.07
CA ASP A 12 -5.93 -15.22 -4.24
C ASP A 12 -7.24 -14.47 -4.43
N LYS A 13 -8.38 -15.17 -4.39
CA LYS A 13 -9.72 -14.54 -4.44
C LYS A 13 -9.92 -13.52 -3.31
N SER A 14 -9.50 -13.86 -2.09
CA SER A 14 -9.57 -12.96 -0.94
C SER A 14 -8.73 -11.70 -1.15
N PHE A 15 -7.52 -11.84 -1.71
CA PHE A 15 -6.66 -10.72 -2.03
C PHE A 15 -7.29 -9.82 -3.11
N GLU A 16 -7.77 -10.39 -4.22
CA GLU A 16 -8.38 -9.63 -5.32
C GLU A 16 -9.61 -8.84 -4.85
N LEU A 17 -10.52 -9.49 -4.10
CA LEU A 17 -11.71 -8.83 -3.56
C LEU A 17 -11.36 -7.69 -2.60
N TRP A 18 -10.35 -7.89 -1.76
CA TRP A 18 -9.86 -6.83 -0.88
C TRP A 18 -9.25 -5.68 -1.69
N PHE A 19 -8.41 -5.99 -2.68
CA PHE A 19 -7.68 -5.00 -3.47
C PHE A 19 -8.64 -4.09 -4.22
N GLU A 20 -9.61 -4.65 -4.96
CA GLU A 20 -10.56 -3.85 -5.74
C GLU A 20 -11.37 -2.91 -4.84
N ARG A 21 -11.91 -3.41 -3.71
CA ARG A 21 -12.67 -2.58 -2.75
C ARG A 21 -11.81 -1.48 -2.13
N TRP A 22 -10.58 -1.81 -1.78
CA TRP A 22 -9.65 -0.85 -1.20
C TRP A 22 -9.25 0.21 -2.24
N TYR A 23 -8.93 -0.19 -3.47
CA TYR A 23 -8.56 0.70 -4.56
C TYR A 23 -9.68 1.69 -4.89
N GLU A 24 -10.90 1.19 -5.08
CA GLU A 24 -12.10 2.02 -5.35
C GLU A 24 -12.33 3.04 -4.22
N LYS A 25 -12.25 2.59 -2.96
CA LYS A 25 -12.42 3.48 -1.79
C LYS A 25 -11.38 4.60 -1.72
N ASN A 26 -10.16 4.36 -2.19
CA ASN A 26 -9.10 5.39 -2.13
C ASN A 26 -9.24 6.46 -3.23
N ASP A 27 -9.98 6.18 -4.31
CA ASP A 27 -10.18 7.11 -5.44
C ASP A 27 -8.88 7.80 -5.88
N PHE A 28 -7.84 6.99 -6.11
CA PHE A 28 -6.50 7.46 -6.45
C PHE A 28 -6.47 8.49 -7.59
N PRO A 29 -7.22 8.33 -8.71
CA PRO A 29 -7.22 9.32 -9.77
C PRO A 29 -7.63 10.72 -9.30
N THR A 30 -8.69 10.82 -8.50
CA THR A 30 -9.14 12.11 -7.96
C THR A 30 -8.14 12.68 -6.95
N VAL A 31 -7.61 11.83 -6.06
CA VAL A 31 -6.62 12.25 -5.05
C VAL A 31 -5.34 12.76 -5.71
N PHE A 32 -4.83 12.07 -6.73
CA PHE A 32 -3.62 12.47 -7.43
C PHE A 32 -3.84 13.74 -8.24
N LYS A 33 -4.99 13.88 -8.92
CA LYS A 33 -5.34 15.11 -9.64
C LYS A 33 -5.34 16.33 -8.71
N LYS A 34 -6.00 16.20 -7.54
CA LYS A 34 -6.01 17.27 -6.52
C LYS A 34 -4.60 17.59 -6.01
N SER A 35 -3.80 16.55 -5.76
CA SER A 35 -2.41 16.70 -5.28
C SER A 35 -1.54 17.41 -6.32
N ALA A 36 -1.62 17.00 -7.59
CA ALA A 36 -0.90 17.61 -8.69
C ALA A 36 -1.30 19.08 -8.92
N GLN A 37 -2.59 19.41 -8.81
CA GLN A 37 -3.08 20.80 -8.88
C GLN A 37 -2.53 21.69 -7.77
N GLN A 38 -2.15 21.11 -6.63
CA GLN A 38 -1.49 21.82 -5.53
C GLN A 38 0.03 21.92 -5.72
N GLY A 39 0.57 21.41 -6.83
CA GLY A 39 2.01 21.43 -7.13
C GLY A 39 2.79 20.24 -6.55
N TYR A 40 2.11 19.25 -5.94
CA TYR A 40 2.79 18.04 -5.49
C TYR A 40 3.14 17.13 -6.67
N SER A 41 4.21 16.38 -6.50
CA SER A 41 4.74 15.47 -7.52
C SER A 41 4.54 13.98 -7.19
N GLY A 42 3.86 13.70 -6.07
CA GLY A 42 3.66 12.35 -5.57
C GLY A 42 2.70 12.29 -4.39
N TYR A 43 2.35 11.08 -4.00
CA TYR A 43 1.48 10.76 -2.87
C TYR A 43 2.07 9.60 -2.06
N ILE A 44 1.82 9.56 -0.76
CA ILE A 44 2.37 8.54 0.13
C ILE A 44 1.26 7.98 1.01
N ILE A 45 1.23 6.65 1.14
CA ILE A 45 0.49 5.95 2.19
C ILE A 45 1.49 5.37 3.16
N GLU A 46 1.59 5.92 4.36
CA GLU A 46 2.43 5.35 5.41
C GLU A 46 1.71 4.20 6.12
N LEU A 47 2.44 3.10 6.33
CA LEU A 47 1.96 2.02 7.18
C LEU A 47 2.00 2.48 8.64
N ARG A 48 0.90 2.26 9.37
CA ARG A 48 0.78 2.65 10.77
C ARG A 48 1.69 1.81 11.66
N ARG A 49 2.24 2.43 12.71
CA ARG A 49 3.26 1.81 13.60
C ARG A 49 3.00 2.04 15.08
N THR A 50 1.87 2.66 15.42
CA THR A 50 1.47 2.87 16.81
C THR A 50 1.21 1.52 17.47
N THR A 51 1.73 1.33 18.67
CA THR A 51 1.53 0.12 19.47
C THR A 51 0.68 0.43 20.71
N PRO A 52 -0.37 -0.36 21.02
CA PRO A 52 -0.87 -1.46 20.21
C PRO A 52 -1.50 -0.96 18.90
N LEU A 53 -1.33 -1.74 17.83
CA LEU A 53 -1.89 -1.41 16.53
C LEU A 53 -3.33 -1.95 16.48
N PRO A 54 -4.33 -1.15 16.08
CA PRO A 54 -5.68 -1.66 15.85
C PRO A 54 -5.67 -2.79 14.81
N GLU A 55 -6.51 -3.81 14.99
CA GLU A 55 -6.58 -4.98 14.09
C GLU A 55 -6.81 -4.58 12.62
N SER A 56 -7.63 -3.57 12.38
CA SER A 56 -7.88 -3.04 11.03
C SER A 56 -6.62 -2.47 10.38
N ASP A 57 -5.78 -1.79 11.15
CA ASP A 57 -4.52 -1.21 10.69
C ASP A 57 -3.46 -2.31 10.49
N GLU A 58 -3.45 -3.34 11.33
CA GLU A 58 -2.60 -4.51 11.15
C GLU A 58 -2.96 -5.27 9.86
N TYR A 59 -4.25 -5.50 9.64
CA TYR A 59 -4.76 -6.14 8.43
C TYR A 59 -4.40 -5.33 7.18
N LEU A 60 -4.60 -4.01 7.21
CA LEU A 60 -4.22 -3.13 6.10
C LEU A 60 -2.72 -3.19 5.85
N ASN A 61 -1.89 -3.01 6.89
CA ASN A 61 -0.44 -3.09 6.78
C ASN A 61 0.02 -4.42 6.15
N ARG A 62 -0.57 -5.54 6.55
CA ARG A 62 -0.28 -6.86 5.97
C ARG A 62 -0.58 -6.89 4.48
N ARG A 63 -1.72 -6.35 4.05
CA ARG A 63 -2.10 -6.31 2.64
C ARG A 63 -1.23 -5.35 1.82
N LEU A 64 -0.87 -4.20 2.36
CA LEU A 64 0.03 -3.25 1.68
C LEU A 64 1.46 -3.77 1.54
N ARG A 65 1.93 -4.62 2.47
CA ARG A 65 3.21 -5.34 2.38
C ARG A 65 3.21 -6.49 1.36
N ASP A 66 2.04 -6.98 0.98
CA ASP A 66 1.92 -8.05 0.00
C ASP A 66 2.45 -7.55 -1.37
N PRO A 67 3.46 -8.19 -1.97
CA PRO A 67 4.03 -7.75 -3.24
C PRO A 67 2.99 -7.61 -4.36
N ARG A 68 1.91 -8.40 -4.32
CA ARG A 68 0.80 -8.34 -5.29
C ARG A 68 0.15 -6.96 -5.32
N THR A 69 0.14 -6.22 -4.21
CA THR A 69 -0.44 -4.87 -4.13
C THR A 69 0.30 -3.89 -5.03
N VAL A 70 1.63 -3.89 -5.02
CA VAL A 70 2.42 -3.01 -5.91
C VAL A 70 2.23 -3.39 -7.38
N ILE A 71 2.17 -4.69 -7.67
CA ILE A 71 1.94 -5.19 -9.05
C ILE A 71 0.59 -4.68 -9.56
N LYS A 72 -0.48 -4.89 -8.81
CA LYS A 72 -1.84 -4.47 -9.17
C LYS A 72 -1.99 -2.95 -9.27
N LEU A 73 -1.33 -2.20 -8.39
CA LEU A 73 -1.32 -0.73 -8.48
C LEU A 73 -0.68 -0.26 -9.79
N LYS A 74 0.45 -0.85 -10.20
CA LYS A 74 1.11 -0.53 -11.48
C LYS A 74 0.22 -0.85 -12.69
N GLU A 75 -0.54 -1.94 -12.63
CA GLU A 75 -1.51 -2.30 -13.67
C GLU A 75 -2.67 -1.29 -13.76
N LYS A 76 -3.22 -0.85 -12.61
CA LYS A 76 -4.38 0.06 -12.55
C LYS A 76 -4.02 1.52 -12.79
N LEU A 77 -2.77 1.92 -12.54
CA LEU A 77 -2.29 3.29 -12.62
C LEU A 77 -1.13 3.41 -13.62
N PRO A 78 -1.37 3.15 -14.92
CA PRO A 78 -0.33 3.29 -15.93
C PRO A 78 0.19 4.73 -15.96
N GLY A 79 1.52 4.89 -16.00
CA GLY A 79 2.18 6.20 -15.99
C GLY A 79 2.46 6.76 -14.59
N ILE A 80 2.00 6.11 -13.52
CA ILE A 80 2.37 6.44 -12.14
C ILE A 80 3.45 5.48 -11.66
N SER A 81 4.56 6.01 -11.16
CA SER A 81 5.57 5.19 -10.47
C SER A 81 5.04 4.78 -9.10
N VAL A 82 5.08 3.48 -8.80
CA VAL A 82 4.62 2.91 -7.52
C VAL A 82 5.71 2.04 -6.90
N ALA A 83 6.04 2.31 -5.65
CA ALA A 83 7.04 1.54 -4.89
C ALA A 83 6.62 1.33 -3.43
N PHE A 84 6.92 0.14 -2.90
CA PHE A 84 6.90 -0.10 -1.46
C PHE A 84 8.30 0.17 -0.90
N ILE A 85 8.40 1.13 0.01
CA ILE A 85 9.66 1.61 0.56
C ILE A 85 9.76 1.23 2.03
N LYS A 86 10.87 0.59 2.40
CA LYS A 86 11.23 0.26 3.78
C LYS A 86 12.57 0.89 4.12
N GLU A 87 12.55 1.87 5.02
CA GLU A 87 13.70 2.67 5.40
C GLU A 87 13.95 2.58 6.90
N ARG A 88 15.22 2.56 7.31
CA ARG A 88 15.57 2.80 8.72
C ARG A 88 15.84 4.29 8.89
N LYS A 89 15.18 4.89 9.86
CA LYS A 89 15.32 6.30 10.23
C LYS A 89 15.85 6.42 11.65
N THR A 90 16.50 7.53 11.93
CA THR A 90 16.94 7.92 13.27
C THR A 90 16.10 9.10 13.70
N GLY A 91 15.37 8.93 14.80
CA GLY A 91 14.50 9.94 15.37
C GLY A 91 15.23 10.84 16.36
N LEU A 92 14.43 11.62 17.09
CA LEU A 92 14.92 12.43 18.19
C LEU A 92 15.65 11.56 19.22
N MET A 93 16.71 12.09 19.83
CA MET A 93 17.57 11.38 20.79
C MET A 93 18.30 10.14 20.23
N GLY A 94 18.42 10.00 18.90
CA GLY A 94 19.14 8.89 18.29
C GLY A 94 18.36 7.58 18.24
N LEU A 95 17.06 7.59 18.56
CA LEU A 95 16.21 6.40 18.54
C LEU A 95 16.01 5.92 17.10
N LYS A 96 16.46 4.70 16.80
CA LYS A 96 16.29 4.09 15.47
C LYS A 96 14.91 3.48 15.33
N TYR A 97 14.23 3.77 14.24
CA TYR A 97 12.93 3.18 13.91
C TYR A 97 12.85 2.85 12.42
N THR A 98 12.01 1.89 12.07
CA THR A 98 11.79 1.51 10.67
C THR A 98 10.52 2.16 10.16
N THR A 99 10.59 2.71 8.95
CA THR A 99 9.45 3.26 8.25
C THR A 99 9.10 2.45 7.01
N GLU A 100 7.83 2.11 6.86
CA GLU A 100 7.27 1.46 5.70
C GLU A 100 6.18 2.34 5.10
N LYS A 101 6.18 2.48 3.77
CA LYS A 101 5.22 3.28 3.02
C LYS A 101 5.03 2.75 1.59
N LEU A 102 3.87 3.00 1.02
CA LEU A 102 3.67 3.00 -0.43
C LEU A 102 3.85 4.42 -0.95
N GLU A 103 4.70 4.55 -1.96
CA GLU A 103 5.00 5.82 -2.60
C GLU A 103 4.52 5.80 -4.05
N PHE A 104 3.85 6.88 -4.44
CA PHE A 104 3.33 7.15 -5.78
C PHE A 104 4.01 8.42 -6.30
N SER A 105 4.52 8.41 -7.54
CA SER A 105 5.16 9.57 -8.16
C SER A 105 4.71 9.74 -9.60
N TRP A 106 4.49 10.99 -10.00
CA TRP A 106 4.08 11.41 -11.35
C TRP A 106 4.97 12.53 -11.91
N LYS A 107 6.23 12.58 -11.46
CA LYS A 107 7.28 13.36 -12.12
C LYS A 107 7.65 12.76 -13.46
#